data_AF-A0A538T1Q0-F1
#
_entry.id   AF-A0A538T1Q0-F1
#
_cell.length_a   1.000
_cell.length_b   1.000
_cell.length_c   1.000
_cell.angle_alpha   90.00
_cell.angle_beta   90.00
_cell.angle_gamma   90.00
#
_symmetry.space_group_name_H-M   'P 1'
#
loop_
_entity.id
_entity.type
_entity.pdbx_description
1 polymer ?
#
loop_
_entity_poly.entity_id
_entity_poly.type
_entity_poly.pdbx_seq_one_letter_code
_entity_poly.pdbx_strand_id
1 'polypeptide(L)'
;MAWSVPKRWTIDLAQGMRVATYLVPAAGGEGAECAVYYFGPGQGGGVDANLERWMGEFQPLEKHDVRKLEPVGIEVTRIEARGTYAAHSMRGSEAPGQKPNWALMGAIVSGPKGDVFFKLTGPAATMERAAKEFDGMLGSVRKK
;
A
#
# COMPACT_ATOMS: atom_id res chain seq x y z
N MET A 1 2.82 -12.10 -12.25
CA MET A 1 2.87 -12.40 -10.81
C MET A 1 1.48 -12.76 -10.31
N ALA A 2 1.42 -13.48 -9.20
CA ALA A 2 0.21 -13.81 -8.47
C ALA A 2 0.46 -13.70 -6.96
N TRP A 3 -0.59 -13.47 -6.18
CA TRP A 3 -0.59 -13.43 -4.72
C TRP A 3 -1.94 -13.95 -4.21
N SER A 4 -1.99 -14.32 -2.94
CA SER A 4 -3.20 -14.75 -2.25
C SER A 4 -3.81 -13.57 -1.51
N VAL A 5 -5.11 -13.34 -1.70
CA VAL A 5 -5.85 -12.26 -1.03
C VAL A 5 -6.37 -12.77 0.32
N PRO A 6 -6.20 -12.02 1.43
CA PRO A 6 -6.79 -12.37 2.71
C PRO A 6 -8.30 -12.56 2.60
N LYS A 7 -8.83 -13.63 3.21
CA LYS A 7 -10.24 -14.04 3.06
C LYS A 7 -11.25 -12.96 3.46
N ARG A 8 -10.86 -12.07 4.37
CA ARG A 8 -11.70 -10.99 4.88
C ARG A 8 -11.74 -9.76 3.97
N TRP A 9 -10.84 -9.68 2.99
CA TRP A 9 -10.75 -8.55 2.09
C TRP A 9 -11.64 -8.80 0.89
N THR A 10 -12.41 -7.80 0.49
CA THR A 10 -13.25 -7.87 -0.71
C THR A 10 -12.54 -7.17 -1.86
N ILE A 11 -12.70 -7.69 -3.07
CA ILE A 11 -12.21 -7.02 -4.28
C ILE A 11 -13.22 -5.95 -4.70
N ASP A 12 -12.70 -4.79 -5.08
CA ASP A 12 -13.47 -3.73 -5.71
C ASP A 12 -13.00 -3.54 -7.16
N LEU A 13 -13.78 -2.79 -7.95
CA LEU A 13 -13.44 -2.49 -9.34
C LEU A 13 -12.12 -1.73 -9.42
N ALA A 14 -11.20 -2.26 -10.22
CA ALA A 14 -9.95 -1.57 -10.52
C ALA A 14 -10.25 -0.28 -11.31
N GLN A 15 -9.86 0.88 -10.77
CA GLN A 15 -10.04 2.18 -11.41
C GLN A 15 -8.70 2.80 -11.84
N GLY A 16 -8.68 3.41 -13.02
CA GLY A 16 -7.50 4.08 -13.57
C GLY A 16 -6.32 3.12 -13.77
N MET A 17 -5.17 3.44 -13.18
CA MET A 17 -3.92 2.65 -13.29
C MET A 17 -3.83 1.52 -12.25
N ARG A 18 -4.87 1.30 -11.44
CA ARG A 18 -4.89 0.21 -10.47
C ARG A 18 -5.14 -1.09 -11.23
N VAL A 19 -4.39 -2.15 -10.88
CA VAL A 19 -4.65 -3.51 -11.37
C VAL A 19 -5.54 -4.31 -10.42
N ALA A 20 -5.64 -3.87 -9.16
CA ALA A 20 -6.61 -4.35 -8.20
C ALA A 20 -6.86 -3.30 -7.12
N THR A 21 -8.05 -3.33 -6.52
CA THR A 21 -8.38 -2.60 -5.30
C THR A 21 -9.01 -3.59 -4.34
N TYR A 22 -8.51 -3.64 -3.10
CA TYR A 22 -9.07 -4.46 -2.04
C TYR A 22 -9.58 -3.58 -0.91
N LEU A 23 -10.80 -3.84 -0.47
CA LEU A 23 -11.39 -3.20 0.70
C LEU A 23 -11.12 -4.07 1.93
N VAL A 24 -10.59 -3.44 2.96
CA VAL A 24 -10.22 -4.05 4.23
C VAL A 24 -11.27 -3.67 5.28
N PRO A 25 -11.87 -4.65 5.97
CA PRO A 25 -12.92 -4.37 6.94
C PRO A 25 -12.40 -3.53 8.10
N ALA A 26 -13.21 -2.56 8.52
CA ALA A 26 -12.89 -1.68 9.63
C ALA A 26 -12.66 -2.45 10.94
N ALA A 27 -11.71 -1.98 11.75
CA ALA A 27 -11.56 -2.37 13.15
C ALA A 27 -12.31 -1.41 14.08
N GLY A 28 -13.52 -1.01 13.67
CA GLY A 28 -14.27 0.13 14.21
C GLY A 28 -14.10 1.38 13.34
N GLY A 29 -15.18 2.15 13.16
CA GLY A 29 -15.15 3.34 12.30
C GLY A 29 -14.94 3.02 10.82
N GLU A 30 -13.96 3.68 10.19
CA GLU A 30 -13.65 3.56 8.76
C GLU A 30 -12.79 2.30 8.45
N GLY A 31 -13.04 1.73 7.26
CA GLY A 31 -12.21 0.65 6.69
C GLY A 31 -10.89 1.17 6.13
N ALA A 32 -10.12 0.28 5.50
CA ALA A 32 -8.91 0.63 4.76
C ALA A 32 -8.99 0.15 3.31
N GLU A 33 -8.19 0.75 2.43
CA GLU A 33 -8.12 0.39 1.01
C GLU A 33 -6.69 -0.04 0.67
N CYS A 34 -6.53 -1.20 0.06
CA CYS A 34 -5.29 -1.63 -0.58
C CYS A 34 -5.40 -1.51 -2.09
N ALA A 35 -4.78 -0.47 -2.65
CA ALA A 35 -4.65 -0.30 -4.09
C ALA A 35 -3.36 -0.98 -4.58
N VAL A 36 -3.47 -1.76 -5.65
CA VAL A 36 -2.33 -2.40 -6.31
C VAL A 36 -2.11 -1.76 -7.68
N TYR A 37 -0.89 -1.33 -7.94
CA TYR A 37 -0.50 -0.67 -9.19
C TYR A 37 0.59 -1.48 -9.90
N TYR A 38 0.53 -1.44 -11.23
CA TYR A 38 1.58 -1.96 -12.10
C TYR A 38 1.69 -1.06 -13.32
N PHE A 39 2.85 -0.42 -13.48
CA PHE A 39 3.07 0.60 -14.53
C PHE A 39 3.83 0.05 -15.74
N GLY A 40 4.30 -1.19 -15.69
CA GLY A 40 5.13 -1.81 -16.73
C GLY A 40 6.63 -1.85 -16.40
N PRO A 41 7.45 -2.51 -17.24
CA PRO A 41 8.88 -2.66 -17.01
C PRO A 41 9.60 -1.30 -16.94
N GLY A 42 10.37 -1.05 -15.88
CA GLY A 42 11.12 0.19 -15.68
C GLY A 42 10.27 1.44 -15.43
N GLN A 43 8.96 1.29 -15.23
CA GLN A 43 8.03 2.39 -14.94
C GLN A 43 7.70 2.47 -13.45
N GLY A 44 7.07 3.57 -13.02
CA GLY A 44 6.59 3.74 -11.64
C GLY A 44 7.53 4.51 -10.71
N GLY A 45 8.72 4.91 -11.17
CA GLY A 45 9.62 5.83 -10.45
C GLY A 45 10.60 5.18 -9.47
N GLY A 46 10.65 3.86 -9.37
CA GLY A 46 11.61 3.12 -8.53
C GLY A 46 11.28 3.14 -7.04
N VAL A 47 12.07 2.42 -6.25
CA VAL A 47 11.79 2.19 -4.82
C VAL A 47 11.85 3.49 -4.01
N ASP A 48 12.99 4.18 -4.01
CA ASP A 48 13.23 5.32 -3.13
C ASP A 48 12.26 6.47 -3.36
N ALA A 49 11.99 6.82 -4.63
CA ALA A 49 11.05 7.90 -4.95
C ALA A 49 9.58 7.58 -4.59
N ASN A 50 9.21 6.30 -4.44
CA ASN A 50 7.90 5.93 -3.91
C ASN A 50 7.89 5.96 -2.39
N LEU A 51 8.96 5.55 -1.71
CA LEU A 51 9.08 5.65 -0.26
C LEU A 51 8.98 7.12 0.19
N GLU A 52 9.73 8.02 -0.43
CA GLU A 52 9.69 9.46 -0.16
C GLU A 52 8.28 10.04 -0.36
N ARG A 53 7.62 9.68 -1.47
CA ARG A 53 6.27 10.14 -1.77
C ARG A 53 5.25 9.65 -0.76
N TRP A 54 5.28 8.38 -0.40
CA TRP A 54 4.34 7.80 0.57
C TRP A 54 4.55 8.35 1.97
N MET A 55 5.79 8.64 2.37
CA MET A 55 6.07 9.36 3.63
C MET A 55 5.60 10.83 3.56
N GLY A 56 5.78 11.49 2.43
CA GLY A 56 5.36 12.88 2.20
C GLY A 56 3.84 13.11 2.17
N GLU A 57 3.04 12.04 2.10
CA GLU A 57 1.59 12.08 2.27
C GLU A 57 1.16 12.24 3.74
N PHE A 58 2.10 12.30 4.69
CA PHE A 58 1.82 12.52 6.11
C PHE A 58 2.37 13.86 6.61
N GLN A 59 1.49 14.67 7.21
CA GLN A 59 1.81 16.01 7.71
C GLN A 59 1.07 16.30 9.04
N PRO A 60 1.70 16.09 10.22
CA PRO A 60 3.06 15.56 10.39
C PRO A 60 3.14 14.04 10.13
N LEU A 61 4.31 13.59 9.67
CA LEU A 61 4.72 12.19 9.75
C LEU A 61 5.22 11.93 11.17
N GLU A 62 4.58 11.00 11.88
CA GLU A 62 4.91 10.68 13.27
C GLU A 62 5.92 9.54 13.37
N LYS A 63 5.74 8.51 12.54
CA LYS A 63 6.59 7.31 12.54
C LYS A 63 6.64 6.71 11.15
N HIS A 64 7.79 6.16 10.79
CA HIS A 64 7.92 5.28 9.65
C HIS A 64 8.93 4.15 9.94
N ASP A 65 8.82 3.06 9.18
CA ASP A 65 9.75 1.93 9.17
C ASP A 65 9.84 1.37 7.75
N VAL A 66 11.05 1.07 7.29
CA VAL A 66 11.30 0.46 5.98
C VAL A 66 12.10 -0.81 6.18
N ARG A 67 11.62 -1.90 5.59
CA ARG A 67 12.29 -3.21 5.66
C ARG A 67 12.27 -3.91 4.31
N LYS A 68 13.38 -4.58 3.99
CA LYS A 68 13.47 -5.47 2.84
C LYS A 68 13.09 -6.89 3.26
N LEU A 69 12.32 -7.56 2.41
CA LEU A 69 11.87 -8.93 2.56
C LEU A 69 12.17 -9.68 1.26
N GLU A 70 12.36 -10.98 1.33
CA GLU A 70 12.61 -11.80 0.14
C GLU A 70 11.76 -13.09 0.14
N PRO A 71 10.43 -13.00 0.10
CA PRO A 71 9.56 -14.17 0.01
C PRO A 71 9.82 -14.95 -1.27
N VAL A 72 10.28 -16.20 -1.13
CA VAL A 72 10.48 -17.13 -2.25
C VAL A 72 11.41 -16.55 -3.34
N GLY A 73 12.45 -15.81 -2.94
CA GLY A 73 13.44 -15.23 -3.86
C GLY A 73 12.92 -14.03 -4.67
N ILE A 74 11.90 -13.33 -4.18
CA ILE A 74 11.36 -12.11 -4.79
C ILE A 74 11.64 -10.95 -3.83
N GLU A 75 12.41 -9.95 -4.28
CA GLU A 75 12.68 -8.77 -3.46
C GLU A 75 11.39 -7.97 -3.24
N VAL A 76 11.14 -7.63 -1.98
CA VAL A 76 10.02 -6.80 -1.54
C VAL A 76 10.55 -5.73 -0.60
N THR A 77 10.42 -4.46 -1.00
CA THR A 77 10.64 -3.34 -0.07
C THR A 77 9.31 -2.95 0.54
N ARG A 78 9.17 -3.18 1.86
CA ARG A 78 7.97 -2.83 2.62
C ARG A 78 8.22 -1.58 3.44
N ILE A 79 7.24 -0.70 3.49
CA ILE A 79 7.22 0.48 4.35
C ILE A 79 5.95 0.51 5.19
N GLU A 80 6.08 1.03 6.39
CA GLU A 80 4.99 1.46 7.24
C GLU A 80 5.18 2.93 7.59
N ALA A 81 4.13 3.73 7.50
CA ALA A 81 4.13 5.14 7.87
C ALA A 81 2.85 5.46 8.65
N ARG A 82 2.95 6.35 9.64
CA ARG A 82 1.83 6.79 10.49
C ARG A 82 1.91 8.29 10.74
N GLY A 83 0.75 8.92 10.80
CA GLY A 83 0.62 10.32 11.19
C GLY A 83 -0.73 10.89 10.75
N THR A 84 -0.71 12.18 10.43
CA THR A 84 -1.87 12.85 9.81
C THR A 84 -1.80 12.71 8.31
N TYR A 85 -2.68 11.90 7.73
CA TYR A 85 -2.72 11.66 6.30
C TYR A 85 -3.29 12.87 5.57
N ALA A 86 -2.49 13.47 4.73
CA ALA A 86 -2.78 14.64 3.90
C ALA A 86 -2.41 14.29 2.45
N ALA A 87 -3.04 13.23 1.93
CA ALA A 87 -2.82 12.73 0.56
C ALA A 87 -2.62 13.90 -0.39
N HIS A 88 -1.58 13.85 -1.23
CA HIS A 88 -1.37 14.89 -2.22
C HIS A 88 -2.66 15.06 -3.02
N SER A 89 -3.24 16.25 -2.98
CA SER A 89 -4.26 16.65 -3.94
C SER A 89 -3.64 16.45 -5.30
N MET A 90 -4.06 15.42 -6.04
CA MET A 90 -3.88 15.44 -7.48
C MET A 90 -4.45 16.78 -7.94
N ARG A 91 -3.68 17.54 -8.74
CA ARG A 91 -4.12 18.85 -9.23
C ARG A 91 -5.57 18.76 -9.74
N GLY A 92 -6.50 19.42 -9.04
CA GLY A 92 -7.93 19.44 -9.40
C GLY A 92 -8.86 18.50 -8.63
N SER A 93 -8.39 17.72 -7.65
CA SER A 93 -9.25 17.00 -6.70
C SER A 93 -9.21 17.73 -5.35
N GLU A 94 -10.37 17.97 -4.73
CA GLU A 94 -10.42 18.45 -3.34
C GLU A 94 -9.51 17.57 -2.49
N ALA A 95 -8.55 18.19 -1.81
CA ALA A 95 -7.68 17.46 -0.90
C ALA A 95 -8.59 16.71 0.08
N PRO A 96 -8.49 15.37 0.19
CA PRO A 96 -9.18 14.66 1.25
C PRO A 96 -8.76 15.37 2.55
N GLY A 97 -9.73 15.91 3.29
CA GLY A 97 -9.44 16.64 4.53
C GLY A 97 -8.46 15.85 5.38
N GLN A 98 -7.53 16.55 6.04
CA GLN A 98 -6.47 15.93 6.85
C GLN A 98 -7.07 14.85 7.76
N LYS A 99 -6.56 13.62 7.64
CA LYS A 99 -7.04 12.49 8.43
C LYS A 99 -6.02 12.15 9.53
N PRO A 100 -6.22 12.61 10.77
CA PRO A 100 -5.31 12.27 11.88
C PRO A 100 -5.42 10.78 12.23
N ASN A 101 -4.38 10.24 12.88
CA ASN A 101 -4.32 8.83 13.30
C ASN A 101 -4.51 7.84 12.14
N TRP A 102 -3.90 8.13 11.01
CA TRP A 102 -3.90 7.26 9.83
C TRP A 102 -2.54 6.61 9.65
N ALA A 103 -2.54 5.51 8.90
CA ALA A 103 -1.32 4.81 8.52
C ALA A 103 -1.36 4.32 7.07
N LEU A 104 -0.17 4.10 6.54
CA LEU A 104 0.09 3.53 5.23
C LEU A 104 1.01 2.32 5.43
N MET A 105 0.65 1.20 4.82
CA MET A 105 1.54 0.05 4.62
C MET A 105 1.74 -0.11 3.13
N GLY A 106 2.97 0.15 2.68
CA GLY A 106 3.38 0.08 1.30
C GLY A 106 4.26 -1.14 1.06
N ALA A 107 4.20 -1.71 -0.14
CA ALA A 107 5.17 -2.69 -0.58
C ALA A 107 5.46 -2.53 -2.07
N ILE A 108 6.74 -2.59 -2.42
CA ILE A 108 7.23 -2.58 -3.80
C ILE A 108 7.84 -3.94 -4.03
N VAL A 109 7.18 -4.72 -4.88
CA VAL A 109 7.52 -6.11 -5.16
C VAL A 109 8.19 -6.18 -6.53
N SER A 110 9.45 -6.56 -6.56
CA SER A 110 10.24 -6.61 -7.80
C SER A 110 9.89 -7.82 -8.65
N GLY A 111 9.03 -7.57 -9.64
CA GLY A 111 8.55 -8.56 -10.57
C GLY A 111 9.45 -8.73 -11.78
N PRO A 112 9.40 -9.90 -12.47
CA PRO A 112 10.20 -10.15 -13.66
C PRO A 112 9.83 -9.26 -14.86
N LYS A 113 8.69 -8.55 -14.81
CA LYS A 113 8.23 -7.62 -15.85
C LYS A 113 8.07 -6.18 -15.33
N GLY A 114 8.73 -5.86 -14.22
CA GLY A 114 8.58 -4.58 -13.53
C GLY A 114 7.91 -4.73 -12.17
N ASP A 115 7.96 -3.66 -11.41
CA ASP A 115 7.55 -3.63 -10.02
C ASP A 115 6.02 -3.59 -9.88
N VAL A 116 5.53 -4.25 -8.84
CA VAL A 116 4.14 -4.18 -8.41
C VAL A 116 4.07 -3.45 -7.08
N PHE A 117 3.26 -2.41 -7.02
CA PHE A 117 3.17 -1.51 -5.88
C PHE A 117 1.87 -1.78 -5.14
N PHE A 118 1.96 -2.23 -3.91
CA PHE A 118 0.84 -2.39 -3.00
C PHE A 118 0.83 -1.19 -2.06
N LYS A 119 -0.30 -0.49 -1.98
CA LYS A 119 -0.47 0.66 -1.10
C LYS A 119 -1.75 0.47 -0.31
N LEU A 120 -1.60 0.08 0.95
CA LEU A 120 -2.69 -0.04 1.92
C LEU A 120 -2.75 1.23 2.76
N THR A 121 -3.88 1.92 2.80
CA THR A 121 -4.08 3.14 3.59
C THR A 121 -5.40 3.14 4.33
N GLY A 122 -5.40 3.61 5.57
CA GLY A 122 -6.60 3.74 6.39
C GLY A 122 -6.31 4.16 7.83
N PRO A 123 -7.33 4.14 8.71
CA PRO A 123 -7.17 4.44 10.13
C PRO A 123 -6.18 3.50 10.81
N ALA A 124 -5.34 4.02 11.70
CA ALA A 124 -4.28 3.25 12.36
C ALA A 124 -4.80 1.98 13.05
N ALA A 125 -5.96 2.03 13.71
CA ALA A 125 -6.57 0.86 14.34
C ALA A 125 -6.94 -0.25 13.34
N THR A 126 -7.48 0.12 12.17
CA THR A 126 -7.79 -0.82 11.08
C THR A 126 -6.50 -1.39 10.49
N MET A 127 -5.48 -0.55 10.30
CA MET A 127 -4.16 -0.93 9.78
C MET A 127 -3.45 -1.93 10.70
N GLU A 128 -3.48 -1.71 12.01
CA GLU A 128 -2.89 -2.62 13.01
C GLU A 128 -3.51 -4.03 12.95
N ARG A 129 -4.84 -4.12 12.71
CA ARG A 129 -5.52 -5.42 12.52
C ARG A 129 -5.20 -6.06 11.17
N ALA A 130 -5.00 -5.26 10.14
CA ALA A 130 -4.69 -5.71 8.79
C ALA A 130 -3.22 -6.09 8.59
N ALA A 131 -2.31 -5.67 9.49
CA ALA A 131 -0.86 -5.84 9.33
C ALA A 131 -0.43 -7.28 9.01
N LYS A 132 -0.93 -8.25 9.79
CA LYS A 132 -0.61 -9.68 9.58
C LYS A 132 -1.20 -10.22 8.28
N GLU A 133 -2.39 -9.75 7.91
CA GLU A 133 -3.05 -10.16 6.66
C GLU A 133 -2.28 -9.61 5.45
N PHE A 134 -1.81 -8.37 5.53
CA PHE A 134 -0.97 -7.74 4.50
C PHE A 134 0.38 -8.44 4.38
N ASP A 135 1.07 -8.70 5.49
CA ASP A 135 2.34 -9.43 5.49
C ASP A 135 2.17 -10.86 4.91
N GLY A 136 1.05 -11.52 5.21
CA GLY A 136 0.69 -12.81 4.60
C GLY A 136 0.44 -12.72 3.10
N MET A 137 -0.21 -11.65 2.62
CA MET A 137 -0.37 -11.39 1.19
C MET A 137 0.99 -11.25 0.50
N LEU A 138 1.90 -10.43 1.06
CA LEU A 138 3.25 -10.23 0.53
C LEU A 138 4.07 -11.52 0.55
N GLY A 139 3.96 -12.32 1.61
CA GLY A 139 4.63 -13.62 1.72
C GLY A 139 4.14 -14.67 0.71
N SER A 140 2.96 -14.48 0.13
CA SER A 140 2.36 -15.40 -0.87
C SER A 140 2.66 -15.03 -2.32
N VAL A 141 3.38 -13.92 -2.52
CA VAL A 141 3.77 -13.44 -3.84
C VAL A 141 4.59 -14.52 -4.54
N ARG A 142 4.26 -14.75 -5.81
CA ARG A 142 4.96 -15.72 -6.65
C ARG A 142 4.93 -15.31 -8.12
N LYS A 143 5.89 -15.84 -8.86
CA LYS A 143 5.88 -15.79 -10.33
C LYS A 143 4.63 -16.53 -10.83
N LYS A 144 4.04 -16.02 -11.92
CA LYS A 144 2.99 -16.75 -12.64
C LYS A 144 3.67 -17.75 -13.56
#